data_AF-A0A7C0UPP4-F1
#
_entry.id   AF-A0A7C0UPP4-F1
#
_cell.length_a   1.000
_cell.length_b   1.000
_cell.length_c   1.000
_cell.angle_alpha   90.00
_cell.angle_beta   90.00
_cell.angle_gamma   90.00
#
_symmetry.space_group_name_H-M   'P 1'
#
loop_
_entity.id
_entity.type
_entity.pdbx_description
1 polymer ?
#
loop_
_entity_poly.entity_id
_entity_poly.type
_entity_poly.pdbx_seq_one_letter_code
_entity_poly.pdbx_strand_id
1 'polypeptide(L)'
;MLVNADLHIHSRFSGATSESMTIKKIAREAPKKGIDIVASGDCLHPGWQKEIRSCEKVDEGTYELEGTRFILSTEIEDKNRVHHLLFFPSFSSVEEFRSKVERFSS
;
A
#
# COMPACT_ATOMS: atom_id res chain seq x y z
N MET A 1 -8.97 6.55 20.93
CA MET A 1 -9.69 6.36 19.66
C MET A 1 -9.58 4.89 19.30
N LEU A 2 -10.68 4.25 18.88
CA LEU A 2 -10.67 2.88 18.37
C LEU A 2 -10.77 2.94 16.84
N VAL A 3 -10.01 2.11 16.15
CA VAL A 3 -9.99 2.02 14.68
C VAL A 3 -9.89 0.56 14.26
N ASN A 4 -10.52 0.21 13.13
CA ASN A 4 -10.32 -1.06 12.45
C ASN A 4 -9.39 -0.87 11.27
N ALA A 5 -8.47 -1.81 11.07
CA ALA A 5 -7.48 -1.72 10.01
C ALA A 5 -7.37 -3.03 9.23
N ASP A 6 -7.23 -2.90 7.91
CA ASP A 6 -6.80 -3.98 7.03
C ASP A 6 -5.40 -3.66 6.51
N LEU A 7 -4.43 -4.49 6.87
CA LEU A 7 -3.02 -4.17 6.73
C LEU A 7 -2.31 -4.93 5.62
N HIS A 8 -3.05 -5.75 4.86
CA HIS A 8 -2.48 -6.53 3.77
C HIS A 8 -3.50 -6.70 2.64
N ILE A 9 -3.36 -5.86 1.63
CA ILE A 9 -4.10 -5.95 0.37
C ILE A 9 -3.12 -5.89 -0.80
N HIS A 10 -3.64 -6.12 -2.00
CA HIS A 10 -2.92 -5.90 -3.24
C HIS A 10 -3.60 -4.84 -4.11
N SER A 11 -2.77 -4.12 -4.87
CA SER A 11 -3.21 -3.21 -5.92
C SER A 11 -3.56 -3.96 -7.19
N ARG A 12 -4.16 -3.26 -8.16
CA ARG A 12 -4.36 -3.78 -9.53
C ARG A 12 -3.07 -4.19 -10.26
N PHE A 13 -1.90 -3.79 -9.76
CA PHE A 13 -0.61 -4.15 -10.38
C PHE A 13 -0.11 -5.53 -9.95
N SER A 14 -0.70 -6.13 -8.92
CA SER A 14 -0.39 -7.50 -8.53
C SER A 14 -1.05 -8.51 -9.46
N GLY A 15 -0.35 -9.63 -9.69
CA GLY A 15 -0.88 -10.74 -10.48
C GLY A 15 -2.19 -11.27 -9.91
N ALA A 16 -3.12 -11.62 -10.79
CA ALA A 16 -4.44 -12.16 -10.45
C ALA A 16 -5.29 -11.27 -9.50
N THR A 17 -4.98 -9.97 -9.40
CA THR A 17 -5.78 -9.00 -8.65
C THR A 17 -6.77 -8.27 -9.57
N SER A 18 -7.91 -7.84 -9.04
CA SER A 18 -8.92 -7.11 -9.82
C SER A 18 -8.42 -5.75 -10.29
N GLU A 19 -8.68 -5.40 -11.56
CA GLU A 19 -8.44 -4.05 -12.12
C GLU A 19 -9.16 -2.93 -11.34
N SER A 20 -10.18 -3.29 -10.56
CA SER A 20 -10.89 -2.34 -9.70
C SER A 20 -10.13 -1.99 -8.42
N MET A 21 -9.01 -2.65 -8.10
CA MET A 21 -8.15 -2.36 -6.95
C MET A 21 -7.33 -1.08 -7.18
N THR A 22 -8.04 0.04 -7.25
CA THR A 22 -7.51 1.40 -7.33
C THR A 22 -7.67 2.09 -5.98
N ILE A 23 -6.79 3.04 -5.64
CA ILE A 23 -6.87 3.76 -4.36
C ILE A 23 -8.25 4.40 -4.16
N LYS A 24 -8.80 5.01 -5.21
CA LYS A 24 -10.13 5.62 -5.20
C LYS A 24 -11.25 4.61 -4.90
N LYS A 25 -11.19 3.41 -5.48
CA LYS A 25 -12.21 2.39 -5.24
C LYS A 25 -12.08 1.83 -3.82
N ILE A 26 -10.86 1.59 -3.35
CA ILE A 26 -10.59 1.12 -1.99
C ILE A 26 -11.13 2.12 -0.96
N ALA A 27 -10.83 3.42 -1.13
CA ALA A 27 -11.32 4.49 -0.26
C ALA A 27 -12.85 4.55 -0.16
N ARG A 28 -13.56 4.21 -1.24
CA ARG A 28 -15.04 4.19 -1.27
C ARG A 28 -15.65 2.96 -0.63
N GLU A 29 -14.96 1.82 -0.68
CA GLU A 29 -15.52 0.54 -0.24
C GLU A 29 -15.08 0.17 1.19
N ALA A 30 -13.89 0.58 1.65
CA ALA A 30 -13.39 0.29 2.99
C ALA A 30 -14.32 0.77 4.12
N PRO A 31 -14.86 2.01 4.10
CA PRO A 31 -15.79 2.47 5.14
C PRO A 31 -17.10 1.67 5.18
N LYS A 32 -17.57 1.13 4.04
CA LYS A 32 -18.76 0.26 4.00
C LYS A 32 -18.53 -1.08 4.72
N LYS A 33 -17.26 -1.45 4.93
CA LYS A 33 -16.83 -2.61 5.71
C LYS A 33 -16.40 -2.24 7.14
N GLY A 34 -16.52 -0.96 7.53
CA GLY A 34 -16.11 -0.48 8.83
C GLY A 34 -14.60 -0.47 9.03
N ILE A 35 -13.83 -0.38 7.94
CA ILE A 35 -12.36 -0.29 7.96
C ILE A 35 -11.97 1.18 7.83
N ASP A 36 -11.24 1.69 8.83
CA ASP A 36 -10.84 3.10 8.92
C ASP A 36 -9.46 3.33 8.28
N ILE A 37 -8.57 2.33 8.39
CA ILE A 37 -7.19 2.39 7.90
C ILE A 37 -6.93 1.19 6.98
N VAL A 38 -6.39 1.46 5.81
CA VAL A 38 -5.98 0.43 4.85
C VAL A 38 -4.49 0.58 4.56
N ALA A 39 -3.69 -0.46 4.77
CA ALA A 39 -2.31 -0.41 4.29
C ALA A 39 -2.32 -0.52 2.76
N SER A 40 -1.53 0.28 2.07
CA SER A 40 -1.69 0.52 0.63
C SER A 40 -1.51 -0.73 -0.23
N GLY A 41 -0.74 -1.71 0.25
CA GLY A 41 -0.21 -2.78 -0.58
C GLY A 41 0.76 -2.24 -1.64
N ASP A 42 1.60 -3.12 -2.17
CA ASP A 42 2.42 -2.92 -3.37
C ASP A 42 3.14 -1.56 -3.50
N CYS A 43 3.52 -0.91 -2.39
CA CYS A 43 4.01 0.48 -2.42
C CYS A 43 5.38 0.61 -3.11
N LEU A 44 6.05 -0.49 -3.43
CA LEU A 44 7.25 -0.52 -4.24
C LEU A 44 6.98 -0.30 -5.73
N HIS A 45 5.74 -0.48 -6.20
CA HIS A 45 5.38 -0.33 -7.62
C HIS A 45 5.28 1.17 -8.01
N PRO A 46 6.10 1.67 -8.95
CA PRO A 46 6.14 3.11 -9.28
C PRO A 46 4.82 3.68 -9.79
N GLY A 47 4.04 2.88 -10.52
CA GLY A 47 2.70 3.28 -10.96
C GLY A 47 1.72 3.43 -9.80
N TRP A 48 1.82 2.54 -8.80
CA TRP A 48 0.96 2.56 -7.62
C TRP A 48 1.28 3.73 -6.70
N GLN A 49 2.58 4.04 -6.54
CA GLN A 49 3.00 5.21 -5.78
C GLN A 49 2.39 6.52 -6.30
N LYS A 50 2.21 6.66 -7.63
CA LYS A 50 1.57 7.86 -8.20
C LYS A 50 0.13 8.00 -7.72
N GLU A 51 -0.60 6.89 -7.60
CA GLU A 51 -1.98 6.90 -7.08
C GLU A 51 -2.00 7.25 -5.58
N ILE A 52 -1.14 6.61 -4.78
CA ILE A 52 -1.06 6.92 -3.34
C ILE A 52 -0.68 8.40 -3.13
N ARG A 53 0.31 8.91 -3.87
CA ARG A 53 0.75 10.32 -3.78
C ARG A 53 -0.28 11.33 -4.29
N SER A 54 -1.30 10.88 -5.02
CA SER A 54 -2.42 11.75 -5.43
C SER A 54 -3.43 12.00 -4.31
N CYS A 55 -3.34 11.24 -3.22
CA CYS A 55 -4.13 11.45 -2.00
C CYS A 55 -3.62 12.64 -1.20
N GLU A 56 -4.45 13.12 -0.27
CA GLU A 56 -4.03 14.14 0.69
C GLU A 56 -3.00 13.54 1.65
N LYS A 57 -1.86 14.21 1.84
CA LYS A 57 -0.87 13.79 2.84
C LYS A 57 -1.32 14.31 4.21
N VAL A 58 -1.64 13.39 5.12
CA VAL A 58 -2.03 13.71 6.51
C VAL A 58 -0.79 13.83 7.39
N ASP A 59 0.17 12.93 7.22
CA ASP A 59 1.45 12.92 7.92
C ASP A 59 2.52 12.23 7.05
N GLU A 60 3.77 12.20 7.50
CA GLU A 60 4.77 11.32 6.90
C GLU A 60 4.30 9.85 6.92
N GLY A 61 4.25 9.23 5.75
CA GLY A 61 3.78 7.85 5.59
C GLY A 61 2.27 7.63 5.69
N THR A 62 1.48 8.68 5.95
CA THR A 62 0.02 8.59 6.09
C THR A 62 -0.69 9.48 5.08
N TYR A 63 -1.60 8.89 4.32
CA TYR A 63 -2.35 9.53 3.25
C TYR A 63 -3.84 9.36 3.49
N GLU A 64 -4.68 10.23 2.93
CA GLU A 64 -6.12 10.15 3.07
C GLU A 64 -6.83 10.46 1.75
N LEU A 65 -7.86 9.67 1.45
CA LEU A 65 -8.77 9.91 0.34
C LEU A 65 -10.18 9.55 0.76
N GLU A 66 -11.12 10.48 0.54
CA GLU A 66 -12.54 10.28 0.84
C GLU A 66 -12.79 9.76 2.29
N GLY A 67 -11.98 10.22 3.25
CA GLY A 67 -12.07 9.84 4.67
C GLY A 67 -11.45 8.50 5.04
N THR A 68 -10.91 7.74 4.09
CA THR A 68 -10.14 6.51 4.36
C THR A 68 -8.65 6.82 4.45
N ARG A 69 -8.00 6.38 5.52
CA ARG A 69 -6.56 6.56 5.70
C ARG A 69 -5.77 5.41 5.13
N PHE A 70 -4.64 5.74 4.51
CA PHE A 70 -3.71 4.82 3.92
C PHE A 70 -2.33 4.94 4.57
N ILE A 71 -1.75 3.81 4.93
CA ILE A 71 -0.35 3.71 5.34
C ILE A 71 0.45 2.92 4.30
N LEU A 72 1.76 3.11 4.23
CA LEU A 72 2.59 2.47 3.22
C LEU A 72 2.92 1.02 3.60
N SER A 73 2.56 0.06 2.76
CA SER A 73 2.95 -1.34 2.91
C SER A 73 3.24 -2.02 1.58
N THR A 74 3.97 -3.12 1.65
CA THR A 74 4.15 -4.06 0.54
C THR A 74 4.33 -5.47 1.08
N GLU A 75 4.01 -6.46 0.26
CA GLU A 75 4.48 -7.83 0.42
C GLU A 75 5.66 -8.07 -0.53
N ILE A 76 6.62 -8.89 -0.12
CA ILE A 76 7.68 -9.42 -0.98
C ILE A 76 7.76 -10.93 -0.86
N GLU A 77 8.19 -11.59 -1.93
CA GLU A 77 8.47 -13.03 -1.97
C GLU A 77 10.00 -13.27 -1.93
N ASP A 78 10.45 -14.17 -1.06
CA ASP A 78 11.85 -14.58 -1.02
C ASP A 78 12.15 -15.77 -1.95
N LYS A 79 13.43 -16.17 -2.02
CA LYS A 79 13.89 -17.29 -2.88
C LYS A 79 13.22 -18.64 -2.60
N ASN A 80 12.61 -18.82 -1.43
CA ASN A 80 11.91 -20.03 -1.02
C ASN A 80 10.39 -19.90 -1.16
N ARG A 81 9.91 -18.83 -1.82
CA ARG A 81 8.50 -18.50 -1.98
C ARG A 81 7.78 -18.19 -0.68
N VAL A 82 8.52 -17.77 0.34
CA VAL A 82 7.94 -17.27 1.59
C VAL A 82 7.62 -15.80 1.42
N HIS A 83 6.43 -15.41 1.85
CA HIS A 83 5.97 -14.03 1.79
C HIS A 83 6.26 -13.27 3.07
N HIS A 84 6.72 -12.03 2.93
CA HIS A 84 7.06 -11.13 4.03
C HIS A 84 6.32 -9.80 3.87
N LEU A 85 5.58 -9.41 4.90
CA LEU A 85 4.85 -8.14 4.96
C LEU A 85 5.74 -7.05 5.55
N LEU A 86 5.79 -5.90 4.88
CA LEU A 86 6.60 -4.75 5.28
C LEU A 86 5.74 -3.49 5.38
N PHE A 87 6.04 -2.66 6.37
CA PHE A 87 5.45 -1.33 6.55
C PHE A 87 6.55 -0.27 6.51
N PHE A 88 6.24 0.87 5.91
CA PHE A 88 7.20 1.93 5.69
C PHE A 88 6.75 3.22 6.39
N PRO A 89 7.62 3.90 7.14
CA PRO A 89 7.28 5.18 7.78
C PRO A 89 7.13 6.32 6.76
N SER A 90 7.72 6.20 5.56
CA SER A 90 7.73 7.28 4.58
C SER A 90 8.05 6.77 3.17
N PHE A 91 7.72 7.54 2.14
CA PHE A 91 8.17 7.21 0.79
C PHE A 91 9.70 7.24 0.61
N SER A 92 10.45 8.01 1.41
CA SER A 92 11.92 7.96 1.34
C SER A 92 12.42 6.58 1.77
N SER A 93 11.84 5.99 2.81
CA SER A 93 12.17 4.62 3.23
C SER A 93 11.75 3.55 2.21
N VAL A 94 10.64 3.78 1.49
CA VAL A 94 10.22 2.91 0.36
C VAL A 94 11.27 2.93 -0.75
N GLU A 95 11.73 4.12 -1.20
CA GLU A 95 12.74 4.22 -2.26
C GLU A 95 14.10 3.68 -1.81
N GLU A 96 14.50 3.94 -0.56
CA GLU A 96 15.73 3.38 0.00
C GLU A 96 15.69 1.85 -0.02
N PHE A 97 14.61 1.25 0.48
CA PHE A 97 14.43 -0.20 0.46
C PHE A 97 14.45 -0.75 -0.97
N ARG A 98 13.67 -0.13 -1.88
CA ARG A 98 13.61 -0.51 -3.29
C ARG A 98 15.00 -0.53 -3.93
N SER A 99 15.82 0.50 -3.71
CA SER A 99 17.19 0.56 -4.26
C SER A 99 18.10 -0.56 -3.73
N LYS A 100 17.93 -0.97 -2.47
CA LYS A 100 18.72 -2.04 -1.85
C LYS A 100 18.37 -3.42 -2.38
N VAL A 101 17.10 -3.64 -2.71
CA VAL A 101 16.60 -4.96 -3.14
C VAL A 101 16.51 -5.12 -4.64
N GLU A 102 16.63 -4.05 -5.43
CA GLU A 102 16.51 -4.06 -6.90
C GLU A 102 17.36 -5.15 -7.57
N ARG A 103 18.59 -5.38 -7.09
CA ARG A 103 19.48 -6.44 -7.60
C ARG A 103 19.01 -7.88 -7.37
N PHE A 104 18.02 -8.08 -6.51
CA PHE A 104 17.42 -9.37 -6.19
C PHE A 104 16.02 -9.52 -6.80
N SER A 105 15.47 -8.45 -7.36
CA SER A 105 14.16 -8.45 -8.02
C SER A 105 14.32 -8.98 -9.44
N SER A 106 13.55 -10.01 -9.78
CA SER A 106 13.45 -10.59 -11.13
C SER A 106 12.35 -9.93 -11.95
#